data_AF-A0A8C8GKB3-F1
#
_entry.id   AF-A0A8C8GKB3-F1
#
_cell.length_a   1.000
_cell.length_b   1.000
_cell.length_c   1.000
_cell.angle_alpha   90.00
_cell.angle_beta   90.00
_cell.angle_gamma   90.00
#
_symmetry.space_group_name_H-M   'P 1'
#
loop_
_entity.id
_entity.type
_entity.pdbx_description
1 polymer ?
#
loop_
_entity_poly.entity_id
_entity_poly.type
_entity_poly.pdbx_seq_one_letter_code
_entity_poly.pdbx_strand_id
1 'polypeptide(L)'
;MPLDSLKHSAILSTLFKMADDIELIGASEFIKDRLYFATLRSKPKSTANTHYFCTDDEFIYENFYADFGPLHLAMLYRYCCKLNKKLKSFTLTRKRIVHYTSFDQRKRANAAVLIGAYAVIYLKKTPEEAYRALISGSNSSYLPFRDASFGNCTYNLTILDCLQGIRKALQHGFFDFESFDVDEYEHYERVENGDFNWIVPGKFLAFSGPHPKSKIENGYPLHAPEAYFPYFRQHNVTSVVRLNKKIYDAQRFTDAGFDHYDLFFVDGSTPSDIITRRFLHICESTDGAVAVHCKAGLGRTGTLIGCYLMKHYRFTAAETIAWIRVCRPGSVIGPQQHFLDEYVFLMAGPRSFSSNSCSYTQNTAMFCFNDYIGENGLCMTQGDKLRALKGRRQPRSATTGALRMNLGVGTQGTISPLKSSKVPSSSASASAKRIGSSSSSASNLKSSSINSRLASSLGNLYAANGGEDNKKLPFAPTSSPPSSPPSSIANNNQYNSSPAGIFSHGGLAGAPHHAAGRLGPRPEDYGPYRSQKGGYSGLSGPSGRYLSRSIPVSCILASHTN
;
A
#
# COMPACT_ATOMS: atom_id res chain seq x y z
N MET A 1 -52.95 17.78 -29.88
CA MET A 1 -51.54 17.34 -29.94
C MET A 1 -51.39 16.48 -31.18
N PRO A 2 -50.68 16.91 -32.24
CA PRO A 2 -50.64 16.15 -33.47
C PRO A 2 -49.70 14.93 -33.31
N LEU A 3 -50.10 13.79 -33.89
CA LEU A 3 -49.42 12.48 -33.81
C LEU A 3 -47.94 12.50 -34.23
N ASP A 4 -47.50 13.53 -34.95
CA ASP A 4 -46.12 13.67 -35.44
C ASP A 4 -45.10 14.01 -34.35
N SER A 5 -45.53 14.61 -33.21
CA SER A 5 -44.60 14.90 -32.11
C SER A 5 -44.17 13.63 -31.35
N LEU A 6 -45.00 12.58 -31.34
CA LEU A 6 -44.71 11.30 -30.68
C LEU A 6 -43.72 10.45 -31.50
N LYS A 7 -43.84 10.44 -32.83
CA LYS A 7 -42.91 9.70 -33.70
C LYS A 7 -41.51 10.32 -33.71
N HIS A 8 -41.40 11.66 -33.72
CA HIS A 8 -40.11 12.33 -33.61
C HIS A 8 -39.42 12.08 -32.26
N SER A 9 -40.18 12.01 -31.16
CA SER A 9 -39.65 11.68 -29.83
C SER A 9 -39.07 10.26 -29.77
N ALA A 10 -39.77 9.27 -30.33
CA ALA A 10 -39.31 7.88 -30.35
C ALA A 10 -38.05 7.68 -31.20
N ILE A 11 -37.98 8.32 -32.37
CA ILE A 11 -36.81 8.25 -33.27
C ILE A 11 -35.60 8.95 -32.64
N LEU A 12 -35.78 10.14 -32.05
CA LEU A 12 -34.72 10.83 -31.31
C LEU A 12 -34.24 10.01 -30.12
N SER A 13 -35.16 9.41 -29.34
CA SER A 13 -34.79 8.55 -28.22
C SER A 13 -33.98 7.33 -28.67
N THR A 14 -34.29 6.77 -29.85
CA THR A 14 -33.58 5.63 -30.45
C THR A 14 -32.21 6.05 -30.97
N LEU A 15 -32.09 7.22 -31.61
CA LEU A 15 -30.82 7.79 -32.07
C LEU A 15 -29.89 8.15 -30.91
N PHE A 16 -30.41 8.74 -29.82
CA PHE A 16 -29.64 9.00 -28.61
C PHE A 16 -29.23 7.72 -27.89
N LYS A 17 -30.10 6.69 -27.90
CA LYS A 17 -29.77 5.36 -27.38
C LYS A 17 -28.64 4.73 -28.20
N MET A 18 -28.72 4.79 -29.53
CA MET A 18 -27.66 4.31 -30.44
C MET A 18 -26.34 5.08 -30.29
N ALA A 19 -26.37 6.40 -30.12
CA ALA A 19 -25.16 7.20 -29.92
C ALA A 19 -24.47 6.91 -28.57
N ASP A 20 -25.25 6.79 -27.48
CA ASP A 20 -24.70 6.38 -26.19
C ASP A 20 -24.22 4.91 -26.22
N ASP A 21 -24.89 4.04 -26.98
CA ASP A 21 -24.50 2.63 -27.13
C ASP A 21 -23.20 2.49 -27.95
N ILE A 22 -22.91 3.42 -28.88
CA ILE A 22 -21.63 3.48 -29.60
C ILE A 22 -20.45 3.85 -28.67
N GLU A 23 -20.63 4.81 -27.76
CA GLU A 23 -19.59 5.17 -26.77
C GLU A 23 -19.35 4.07 -25.72
N LEU A 24 -20.32 3.18 -25.51
CA LEU A 24 -20.22 2.04 -24.61
C LEU A 24 -19.77 0.74 -25.31
N ILE A 25 -19.43 0.78 -26.60
CA ILE A 25 -18.84 -0.37 -27.31
C ILE A 25 -17.53 -0.75 -26.62
N GLY A 26 -17.52 -1.92 -25.97
CA GLY A 26 -16.37 -2.42 -25.20
C GLY A 26 -16.34 -2.03 -23.72
N ALA A 27 -17.37 -1.36 -23.21
CA ALA A 27 -17.51 -1.13 -21.77
C ALA A 27 -17.79 -2.44 -21.01
N SER A 28 -17.17 -2.63 -19.86
CA SER A 28 -17.41 -3.77 -18.98
C SER A 28 -18.71 -3.57 -18.21
N GLU A 29 -19.68 -4.47 -18.37
CA GLU A 29 -20.94 -4.44 -17.64
C GLU A 29 -20.81 -5.17 -16.29
N PHE A 30 -21.07 -4.44 -15.19
CA PHE A 30 -21.02 -4.98 -13.82
C PHE A 30 -22.40 -5.28 -13.25
N ILE A 31 -23.38 -4.41 -13.54
CA ILE A 31 -24.79 -4.60 -13.23
C ILE A 31 -25.56 -4.33 -14.51
N LYS A 32 -26.35 -5.31 -14.93
CA LYS A 32 -27.11 -5.25 -16.19
C LYS A 32 -27.93 -3.97 -16.28
N ASP A 33 -27.82 -3.27 -17.42
CA ASP A 33 -28.54 -2.02 -17.73
C ASP A 33 -28.31 -0.88 -16.72
N ARG A 34 -27.30 -1.01 -15.85
CA ARG A 34 -27.14 -0.13 -14.69
C ARG A 34 -25.71 0.35 -14.47
N LEU A 35 -24.72 -0.53 -14.33
CA LEU A 35 -23.36 -0.13 -13.95
C LEU A 35 -22.36 -0.63 -14.97
N TYR A 36 -21.61 0.30 -15.54
CA TYR A 36 -20.61 0.05 -16.56
C TYR A 36 -19.26 0.66 -16.20
N PHE A 37 -18.19 0.05 -16.71
CA PHE A 37 -16.84 0.57 -16.69
C PHE A 37 -16.34 0.81 -18.12
N ALA A 38 -15.77 1.96 -18.43
CA ALA A 38 -15.32 2.28 -19.78
C ALA A 38 -13.95 2.98 -19.80
N THR A 39 -13.17 2.74 -20.84
CA THR A 39 -11.96 3.54 -21.14
C THR A 39 -12.30 4.54 -22.25
N LEU A 40 -12.23 5.84 -21.97
CA LEU A 40 -12.64 6.90 -22.91
C LEU A 40 -11.49 7.89 -23.18
N ARG A 41 -11.42 8.43 -24.42
CA ARG A 41 -10.37 9.36 -24.85
C ARG A 41 -10.58 10.78 -24.34
N SER A 42 -11.83 11.16 -24.14
CA SER A 42 -12.25 12.49 -23.73
C SER A 42 -13.31 12.40 -22.64
N LYS A 43 -13.50 13.51 -21.92
CA LYS A 43 -14.56 13.61 -20.90
C LYS A 43 -15.94 13.59 -21.57
N PRO A 44 -16.75 12.55 -21.38
CA PRO A 44 -18.08 12.49 -21.95
C PRO A 44 -19.02 13.48 -21.25
N LYS A 45 -20.02 13.96 -21.98
CA LYS A 45 -21.13 14.73 -21.40
C LYS A 45 -22.19 13.75 -20.91
N SER A 46 -22.71 13.97 -19.70
CA SER A 46 -23.84 13.16 -19.22
C SER A 46 -25.09 13.45 -20.04
N THR A 47 -25.88 12.41 -20.32
CA THR A 47 -27.09 12.47 -21.15
C THR A 47 -28.34 12.33 -20.30
N ALA A 48 -29.51 12.30 -20.95
CA ALA A 48 -30.77 12.02 -20.28
C ALA A 48 -30.77 10.63 -19.61
N ASN A 49 -30.07 9.65 -20.22
CA ASN A 49 -30.11 8.25 -19.81
C ASN A 49 -28.79 7.73 -19.24
N THR A 50 -27.72 8.53 -19.27
CA THR A 50 -26.38 8.09 -18.85
C THR A 50 -25.71 9.13 -17.97
N HIS A 51 -25.23 8.72 -16.81
CA HIS A 51 -24.42 9.50 -15.87
C HIS A 51 -22.98 8.99 -15.92
N TYR A 52 -22.06 9.85 -16.36
CA TYR A 52 -20.64 9.54 -16.37
C TYR A 52 -19.95 10.10 -15.12
N PHE A 53 -18.99 9.36 -14.58
CA PHE A 53 -18.06 9.87 -13.58
C PHE A 53 -16.69 9.21 -13.72
N CYS A 54 -15.66 9.92 -13.27
CA CYS A 54 -14.28 9.47 -13.31
C CYS A 54 -13.62 9.84 -11.97
N THR A 55 -12.59 9.08 -11.59
CA THR A 55 -11.81 9.29 -10.37
C THR A 55 -10.31 9.50 -10.65
N ASP A 56 -9.90 9.56 -11.93
CA ASP A 56 -8.50 9.64 -12.36
C ASP A 56 -7.73 10.82 -11.75
N ASP A 57 -8.38 11.95 -11.54
CA ASP A 57 -7.78 13.18 -10.99
C ASP A 57 -8.23 13.45 -9.54
N GLU A 58 -8.99 12.53 -8.95
CA GLU A 58 -9.50 12.61 -7.56
C GLU A 58 -8.73 11.64 -6.65
N PHE A 59 -8.53 10.41 -7.11
CA PHE A 59 -7.79 9.38 -6.38
C PHE A 59 -6.42 9.19 -7.02
N ILE A 60 -5.50 10.06 -6.61
CA ILE A 60 -4.13 10.10 -7.12
C ILE A 60 -3.23 9.26 -6.23
N TYR A 61 -2.61 8.23 -6.82
CA TYR A 61 -1.59 7.44 -6.15
C TYR A 61 -0.32 8.28 -5.95
N GLU A 62 0.17 8.36 -4.72
CA GLU A 62 1.41 9.03 -4.39
C GLU A 62 2.59 8.05 -4.50
N ASN A 63 3.29 8.10 -5.62
CA ASN A 63 4.39 7.21 -5.92
C ASN A 63 5.63 7.47 -5.04
N PHE A 64 6.40 6.41 -4.77
CA PHE A 64 7.75 6.53 -4.22
C PHE A 64 8.76 6.70 -5.34
N TYR A 65 8.66 5.87 -6.37
CA TYR A 65 9.50 5.92 -7.55
C TYR A 65 8.63 5.72 -8.80
N ALA A 66 8.69 4.54 -9.44
CA ALA A 66 7.91 4.24 -10.62
C ALA A 66 6.63 3.44 -10.32
N ASP A 67 6.41 3.06 -9.05
CA ASP A 67 5.17 2.47 -8.58
C ASP A 67 4.01 3.44 -8.81
N PHE A 68 2.86 2.90 -9.24
CA PHE A 68 1.70 3.72 -9.61
C PHE A 68 0.40 3.24 -8.98
N GLY A 69 0.45 2.18 -8.17
CA GLY A 69 -0.72 1.53 -7.59
C GLY A 69 -0.37 0.19 -6.93
N PRO A 70 -1.38 -0.57 -6.45
CA PRO A 70 -2.79 -0.19 -6.45
C PRO A 70 -3.09 0.99 -5.50
N LEU A 71 -4.22 1.67 -5.70
CA LEU A 71 -4.71 2.68 -4.75
C LEU A 71 -4.98 2.05 -3.37
N HIS A 72 -4.74 2.84 -2.33
CA HIS A 72 -4.83 2.36 -0.95
C HIS A 72 -6.27 2.30 -0.42
N LEU A 73 -6.40 1.73 0.78
CA LEU A 73 -7.66 1.33 1.38
C LEU A 73 -8.67 2.47 1.56
N ALA A 74 -8.22 3.66 1.97
CA ALA A 74 -9.08 4.84 2.07
C ALA A 74 -9.67 5.27 0.72
N MET A 75 -8.88 5.23 -0.36
CA MET A 75 -9.38 5.56 -1.70
C MET A 75 -10.37 4.51 -2.20
N LEU A 76 -10.13 3.23 -1.92
CA LEU A 76 -11.09 2.16 -2.19
C LEU A 76 -12.40 2.37 -1.41
N TYR A 77 -12.32 2.69 -0.13
CA TYR A 77 -13.47 3.00 0.71
C TYR A 77 -14.27 4.19 0.15
N ARG A 78 -13.61 5.32 -0.12
CA ARG A 78 -14.24 6.53 -0.68
C ARG A 78 -14.87 6.26 -2.05
N TYR A 79 -14.22 5.46 -2.90
CA TYR A 79 -14.79 5.00 -4.17
C TYR A 79 -16.10 4.22 -3.95
N CYS A 80 -16.09 3.26 -3.03
CA CYS A 80 -17.25 2.44 -2.71
C CYS A 80 -18.42 3.30 -2.20
N CYS A 81 -18.17 4.22 -1.26
CA CYS A 81 -19.16 5.19 -0.77
C CYS A 81 -19.73 6.05 -1.91
N LYS A 82 -18.84 6.55 -2.79
CA LYS A 82 -19.22 7.40 -3.92
C LYS A 82 -20.12 6.65 -4.91
N LEU A 83 -19.76 5.43 -5.27
CA LEU A 83 -20.55 4.61 -6.18
C LEU A 83 -21.89 4.19 -5.57
N ASN A 84 -21.90 3.78 -4.31
CA ASN A 84 -23.14 3.47 -3.58
C ASN A 84 -24.09 4.69 -3.53
N LYS A 85 -23.57 5.89 -3.26
CA LYS A 85 -24.37 7.13 -3.27
C LYS A 85 -24.97 7.40 -4.65
N LYS A 86 -24.22 7.15 -5.73
CA LYS A 86 -24.73 7.31 -7.11
C LYS A 86 -25.82 6.30 -7.42
N LEU A 87 -25.61 5.03 -7.09
CA LEU A 87 -26.57 3.95 -7.33
C LEU A 87 -27.89 4.14 -6.54
N LYS A 88 -27.81 4.68 -5.32
CA LYS A 88 -28.98 5.00 -4.47
C LYS A 88 -29.65 6.34 -4.79
N SER A 89 -29.04 7.18 -5.64
CA SER A 89 -29.57 8.53 -5.92
C SER A 89 -30.87 8.48 -6.72
N PHE A 90 -31.92 9.11 -6.20
CA PHE A 90 -33.22 9.21 -6.90
C PHE A 90 -33.09 9.87 -8.28
N THR A 91 -32.27 10.92 -8.38
CA THR A 91 -32.01 11.64 -9.64
C THR A 91 -31.28 10.81 -10.70
N LEU A 92 -30.67 9.70 -10.31
CA LEU A 92 -29.92 8.80 -11.20
C LEU A 92 -30.60 7.44 -11.37
N THR A 93 -31.75 7.18 -10.73
CA THR A 93 -32.36 5.85 -10.66
C THR A 93 -32.64 5.24 -12.05
N ARG A 94 -33.04 6.07 -13.03
CA ARG A 94 -33.32 5.64 -14.41
C ARG A 94 -32.15 5.82 -15.39
N LYS A 95 -30.98 6.28 -14.93
CA LYS A 95 -29.83 6.55 -15.80
C LYS A 95 -28.76 5.49 -15.62
N ARG A 96 -28.19 4.91 -16.66
CA ARG A 96 -26.94 4.11 -16.59
C ARG A 96 -25.83 4.90 -15.88
N ILE A 97 -25.09 4.26 -14.98
CA ILE A 97 -23.94 4.85 -14.31
C ILE A 97 -22.70 4.26 -14.95
N VAL A 98 -21.86 5.12 -15.51
CA VAL A 98 -20.64 4.72 -16.18
C VAL A 98 -19.47 5.31 -15.42
N HIS A 99 -18.68 4.43 -14.78
CA HIS A 99 -17.36 4.78 -14.31
C HIS A 99 -16.43 4.76 -15.50
N TYR A 100 -15.90 5.91 -15.92
CA TYR A 100 -14.93 5.95 -17.01
C TYR A 100 -13.55 6.35 -16.51
N THR A 101 -12.52 5.91 -17.23
CA THR A 101 -11.10 6.26 -17.02
C THR A 101 -10.48 6.66 -18.36
N SER A 102 -9.38 7.40 -18.31
CA SER A 102 -8.60 7.81 -19.48
C SER A 102 -7.81 6.65 -20.11
N PHE A 103 -7.13 6.89 -21.22
CA PHE A 103 -6.24 5.90 -21.86
C PHE A 103 -4.85 5.76 -21.18
N ASP A 104 -4.56 6.53 -20.12
CA ASP A 104 -3.33 6.33 -19.34
C ASP A 104 -3.39 4.95 -18.65
N GLN A 105 -2.44 4.08 -19.00
CA GLN A 105 -2.44 2.68 -18.56
C GLN A 105 -2.39 2.51 -17.04
N ARG A 106 -1.77 3.45 -16.32
CA ARG A 106 -1.67 3.42 -14.85
C ARG A 106 -3.00 3.80 -14.22
N LYS A 107 -3.65 4.85 -14.75
CA LYS A 107 -4.99 5.27 -14.33
C LYS A 107 -6.01 4.16 -14.60
N ARG A 108 -5.96 3.54 -15.79
CA ARG A 108 -6.80 2.38 -16.16
C ARG A 108 -6.70 1.24 -15.17
N ALA A 109 -5.48 0.81 -14.84
CA ALA A 109 -5.27 -0.31 -13.92
C ALA A 109 -5.81 -0.01 -12.51
N ASN A 110 -5.57 1.20 -11.99
CA ASN A 110 -6.13 1.62 -10.69
C ASN A 110 -7.67 1.68 -10.69
N ALA A 111 -8.26 2.31 -11.71
CA ALA A 111 -9.70 2.42 -11.84
C ALA A 111 -10.38 1.04 -11.97
N ALA A 112 -9.71 0.10 -12.66
CA ALA A 112 -10.15 -1.28 -12.79
C ALA A 112 -10.10 -2.04 -11.46
N VAL A 113 -9.07 -1.87 -10.64
CA VAL A 113 -9.04 -2.42 -9.27
C VAL A 113 -10.19 -1.86 -8.43
N LEU A 114 -10.47 -0.54 -8.49
CA LEU A 114 -11.56 0.06 -7.72
C LEU A 114 -12.93 -0.55 -8.04
N ILE A 115 -13.30 -0.62 -9.32
CA ILE A 115 -14.61 -1.17 -9.72
C ILE A 115 -14.66 -2.70 -9.57
N GLY A 116 -13.55 -3.39 -9.83
CA GLY A 116 -13.43 -4.82 -9.60
C GLY A 116 -13.59 -5.17 -8.11
N ALA A 117 -12.93 -4.42 -7.23
CA ALA A 117 -13.05 -4.59 -5.79
C ALA A 117 -14.47 -4.29 -5.31
N TYR A 118 -15.10 -3.22 -5.82
CA TYR A 118 -16.50 -2.94 -5.54
C TYR A 118 -17.41 -4.12 -5.92
N ALA A 119 -17.18 -4.75 -7.07
CA ALA A 119 -17.93 -5.94 -7.48
C ALA A 119 -17.72 -7.13 -6.53
N VAL A 120 -16.50 -7.32 -6.04
CA VAL A 120 -16.17 -8.34 -5.04
C VAL A 120 -16.88 -8.06 -3.71
N ILE A 121 -16.85 -6.81 -3.23
CA ILE A 121 -17.33 -6.40 -1.90
C ILE A 121 -18.87 -6.32 -1.86
N TYR A 122 -19.47 -5.57 -2.78
CA TYR A 122 -20.89 -5.19 -2.75
C TYR A 122 -21.75 -6.05 -3.67
N LEU A 123 -21.23 -6.47 -4.83
CA LEU A 123 -21.96 -7.34 -5.76
C LEU A 123 -21.72 -8.84 -5.51
N LYS A 124 -20.86 -9.15 -4.53
CA LYS A 124 -20.48 -10.50 -4.09
C LYS A 124 -19.87 -11.40 -5.18
N LYS A 125 -19.47 -10.85 -6.33
CA LYS A 125 -18.81 -11.60 -7.42
C LYS A 125 -17.45 -12.15 -7.01
N THR A 126 -17.07 -13.34 -7.48
CA THR A 126 -15.70 -13.83 -7.23
C THR A 126 -14.67 -12.89 -7.88
N PRO A 127 -13.40 -12.85 -7.39
CA PRO A 127 -12.33 -12.10 -8.04
C PRO A 127 -12.21 -12.41 -9.53
N GLU A 128 -12.35 -13.68 -9.92
CA GLU A 128 -12.27 -14.15 -11.30
C GLU A 128 -13.44 -13.65 -12.15
N GLU A 129 -14.65 -13.62 -11.60
CA GLU A 129 -15.83 -13.06 -12.29
C GLU A 129 -15.71 -11.55 -12.51
N ALA A 130 -15.25 -10.82 -11.49
CA ALA A 130 -15.01 -9.39 -11.59
C ALA A 130 -13.88 -9.09 -12.60
N TYR A 131 -12.79 -9.86 -12.56
CA TYR A 131 -11.70 -9.74 -13.52
C TYR A 131 -12.12 -10.10 -14.94
N ARG A 132 -12.89 -11.18 -15.13
CA ARG A 132 -13.42 -11.58 -16.45
C ARG A 132 -14.28 -10.49 -17.08
N ALA A 133 -15.08 -9.77 -16.28
CA ALA A 133 -15.83 -8.61 -16.76
C ALA A 133 -14.89 -7.49 -17.24
N LEU A 134 -13.83 -7.20 -16.49
CA LEU A 134 -12.85 -6.15 -16.83
C LEU A 134 -12.07 -6.42 -18.12
N ILE A 135 -11.82 -7.70 -18.44
CA ILE A 135 -11.11 -8.11 -19.66
C ILE A 135 -12.05 -8.52 -20.79
N SER A 136 -13.37 -8.47 -20.57
CA SER A 136 -14.35 -8.76 -21.62
C SER A 136 -14.33 -7.66 -22.69
N GLY A 137 -14.58 -8.05 -23.96
CA GLY A 137 -14.60 -7.14 -25.11
C GLY A 137 -13.21 -6.79 -25.66
N SER A 138 -13.11 -5.65 -26.34
CA SER A 138 -11.89 -5.19 -27.04
C SER A 138 -10.94 -4.40 -26.13
N ASN A 139 -10.99 -4.63 -24.81
CA ASN A 139 -10.20 -3.88 -23.85
C ASN A 139 -8.72 -4.28 -23.92
N SER A 140 -7.83 -3.29 -24.06
CA SER A 140 -6.39 -3.54 -23.98
C SER A 140 -6.02 -4.08 -22.60
N SER A 141 -5.07 -5.01 -22.55
CA SER A 141 -4.53 -5.55 -21.29
C SER A 141 -4.14 -4.44 -20.32
N TYR A 142 -4.40 -4.67 -19.04
CA TYR A 142 -4.03 -3.72 -17.99
C TYR A 142 -2.55 -3.85 -17.64
N LEU A 143 -1.91 -2.71 -17.40
CA LEU A 143 -0.53 -2.66 -16.94
C LEU A 143 -0.44 -3.27 -15.52
N PRO A 144 0.41 -4.30 -15.29
CA PRO A 144 0.63 -4.84 -13.95
C PRO A 144 1.27 -3.82 -13.02
N PHE A 145 0.94 -3.89 -11.74
CA PHE A 145 1.54 -3.07 -10.70
C PHE A 145 2.96 -3.53 -10.42
N ARG A 146 3.85 -2.55 -10.26
CA ARG A 146 5.26 -2.75 -9.90
C ARG A 146 5.50 -2.31 -8.46
N ASP A 147 6.66 -2.67 -7.94
CA ASP A 147 7.09 -2.26 -6.61
C ASP A 147 7.76 -0.86 -6.59
N ALA A 148 8.08 -0.40 -5.38
CA ALA A 148 8.71 0.88 -5.10
C ALA A 148 10.25 0.84 -5.17
N SER A 149 10.85 -0.20 -5.76
CA SER A 149 12.30 -0.27 -5.93
C SER A 149 12.81 0.76 -6.94
N PHE A 150 14.07 1.16 -6.75
CA PHE A 150 14.79 1.96 -7.75
C PHE A 150 15.37 1.00 -8.79
N GLY A 151 15.04 1.21 -10.06
CA GLY A 151 15.52 0.38 -11.16
C GLY A 151 14.42 -0.47 -11.81
N ASN A 152 14.80 -1.65 -12.31
CA ASN A 152 13.91 -2.49 -13.09
C ASN A 152 12.97 -3.31 -12.19
N CYS A 153 11.71 -3.41 -12.61
CA CYS A 153 10.75 -4.29 -11.98
C CYS A 153 10.98 -5.73 -12.43
N THR A 154 11.08 -6.66 -11.47
CA THR A 154 11.22 -8.10 -11.75
C THR A 154 10.02 -8.92 -11.28
N TYR A 155 8.98 -8.27 -10.73
CA TYR A 155 7.79 -8.92 -10.21
C TYR A 155 6.55 -8.11 -10.58
N ASN A 156 5.61 -8.75 -11.28
CA ASN A 156 4.42 -8.07 -11.79
C ASN A 156 3.19 -8.52 -11.01
N LEU A 157 2.53 -7.58 -10.34
CA LEU A 157 1.31 -7.84 -9.60
C LEU A 157 0.10 -7.46 -10.44
N THR A 158 -0.80 -8.40 -10.69
CA THR A 158 -1.96 -8.19 -11.57
C THR A 158 -3.16 -7.61 -10.84
N ILE A 159 -4.18 -7.18 -11.60
CA ILE A 159 -5.48 -6.80 -11.02
C ILE A 159 -6.11 -7.99 -10.30
N LEU A 160 -6.02 -9.20 -10.86
CA LEU A 160 -6.61 -10.39 -10.25
C LEU A 160 -6.00 -10.67 -8.87
N ASP A 161 -4.69 -10.56 -8.73
CA ASP A 161 -4.00 -10.72 -7.44
C ASP A 161 -4.51 -9.73 -6.39
N CYS A 162 -4.75 -8.47 -6.79
CA CYS A 162 -5.36 -7.45 -5.94
C CYS A 162 -6.78 -7.83 -5.51
N LEU A 163 -7.61 -8.30 -6.43
CA LEU A 163 -8.99 -8.70 -6.13
C LEU A 163 -9.02 -9.94 -5.22
N GLN A 164 -8.11 -10.89 -5.41
CA GLN A 164 -7.97 -12.09 -4.58
C GLN A 164 -7.47 -11.74 -3.17
N GLY A 165 -6.46 -10.87 -3.05
CA GLY A 165 -5.98 -10.37 -1.75
C GLY A 165 -7.08 -9.65 -0.96
N ILE A 166 -7.83 -8.76 -1.61
CA ILE A 166 -8.98 -8.07 -1.00
C ILE A 166 -10.07 -9.08 -0.58
N ARG A 167 -10.42 -10.04 -1.44
CA ARG A 167 -11.42 -11.08 -1.12
C ARG A 167 -11.01 -11.89 0.10
N LYS A 168 -9.74 -12.30 0.18
CA LYS A 168 -9.23 -13.12 1.29
C LYS A 168 -9.16 -12.32 2.59
N ALA A 169 -8.80 -11.04 2.52
CA ALA A 169 -8.86 -10.13 3.67
C ALA A 169 -10.30 -9.99 4.22
N LEU A 170 -11.31 -9.87 3.35
CA LEU A 170 -12.72 -9.87 3.77
C LEU A 170 -13.15 -11.20 4.40
N GLN A 171 -12.70 -12.33 3.85
CA GLN A 171 -13.00 -13.67 4.39
C GLN A 171 -12.46 -13.86 5.81
N HIS A 172 -11.30 -13.27 6.11
CA HIS A 172 -10.68 -13.32 7.43
C HIS A 172 -11.06 -12.15 8.35
N GLY A 173 -11.97 -11.25 7.92
CA GLY A 173 -12.43 -10.14 8.74
C GLY A 173 -11.39 -9.04 8.97
N PHE A 174 -10.39 -8.90 8.08
CA PHE A 174 -9.39 -7.84 8.20
C PHE A 174 -9.92 -6.46 7.83
N PHE A 175 -11.07 -6.40 7.17
CA PHE A 175 -11.68 -5.16 6.76
C PHE A 175 -13.20 -5.26 6.82
N ASP A 176 -13.81 -4.24 7.41
CA ASP A 176 -15.25 -4.05 7.40
C ASP A 176 -15.57 -2.65 6.89
N PHE A 177 -16.35 -2.58 5.81
CA PHE A 177 -16.78 -1.32 5.20
C PHE A 177 -17.78 -0.56 6.07
N GLU A 178 -18.41 -1.19 7.06
CA GLU A 178 -19.36 -0.52 7.93
C GLU A 178 -18.68 0.20 9.10
N SER A 179 -17.57 -0.36 9.61
CA SER A 179 -16.85 0.18 10.77
C SER A 179 -15.52 0.85 10.45
N PHE A 180 -15.11 0.90 9.18
CA PHE A 180 -13.80 1.47 8.81
C PHE A 180 -13.75 2.99 9.03
N ASP A 181 -12.86 3.41 9.94
CA ASP A 181 -12.54 4.82 10.15
C ASP A 181 -11.51 5.30 9.12
N VAL A 182 -12.04 5.87 8.03
CA VAL A 182 -11.21 6.42 6.94
C VAL A 182 -10.40 7.64 7.39
N ASP A 183 -10.92 8.43 8.35
CA ASP A 183 -10.27 9.65 8.79
C ASP A 183 -9.11 9.32 9.73
N GLU A 184 -9.25 8.30 10.59
CA GLU A 184 -8.14 7.73 11.37
C GLU A 184 -7.04 7.18 10.44
N TYR A 185 -7.42 6.40 9.42
CA TYR A 185 -6.47 5.86 8.45
C TYR A 185 -5.68 6.97 7.74
N GLU A 186 -6.37 7.99 7.20
CA GLU A 186 -5.75 9.10 6.45
C GLU A 186 -5.00 10.08 7.37
N HIS A 187 -5.30 10.09 8.66
CA HIS A 187 -4.53 10.82 9.66
C HIS A 187 -3.19 10.14 9.88
N TYR A 188 -3.17 8.87 10.27
CA TYR A 188 -1.96 8.18 10.70
C TYR A 188 -1.07 7.65 9.58
N GLU A 189 -1.58 7.55 8.34
CA GLU A 189 -0.70 7.23 7.19
C GLU A 189 0.32 8.34 6.90
N ARG A 190 0.06 9.56 7.37
CA ARG A 190 0.91 10.72 7.12
C ARG A 190 2.15 10.69 7.99
N VAL A 191 3.26 11.18 7.43
CA VAL A 191 4.55 11.27 8.11
C VAL A 191 4.44 12.11 9.37
N GLU A 192 3.69 13.20 9.32
CA GLU A 192 3.51 14.10 10.44
C GLU A 192 2.79 13.52 11.65
N ASN A 193 2.09 12.40 11.46
CA ASN A 193 1.31 11.74 12.50
C ASN A 193 1.86 10.35 12.85
N GLY A 194 3.05 9.99 12.36
CA GLY A 194 3.77 8.77 12.72
C GLY A 194 3.99 7.75 11.58
N ASP A 195 3.33 7.91 10.43
CA ASP A 195 3.46 7.06 9.23
C ASP A 195 3.30 5.57 9.54
N PHE A 196 2.07 5.19 9.91
CA PHE A 196 1.71 3.81 10.20
C PHE A 196 0.33 3.41 9.66
N ASN A 197 0.17 2.11 9.40
CA ASN A 197 -1.09 1.53 8.96
C ASN A 197 -1.28 0.14 9.56
N TRP A 198 -2.53 -0.21 9.84
CA TRP A 198 -2.92 -1.59 10.15
C TRP A 198 -2.85 -2.45 8.89
N ILE A 199 -2.18 -3.60 9.00
CA ILE A 199 -2.17 -4.65 7.97
C ILE A 199 -3.17 -5.75 8.32
N VAL A 200 -3.28 -6.06 9.62
CA VAL A 200 -4.30 -6.93 10.20
C VAL A 200 -4.79 -6.22 11.46
N PRO A 201 -6.03 -5.69 11.49
CA PRO A 201 -6.56 -4.99 12.65
C PRO A 201 -6.43 -5.83 13.93
N GLY A 202 -5.93 -5.22 15.00
CA GLY A 202 -5.70 -5.88 16.28
C GLY A 202 -4.53 -6.86 16.32
N LYS A 203 -3.82 -7.11 15.19
CA LYS A 203 -2.64 -8.00 15.17
C LYS A 203 -1.37 -7.36 14.64
N PHE A 204 -1.40 -6.68 13.51
CA PHE A 204 -0.20 -6.13 12.87
C PHE A 204 -0.34 -4.66 12.50
N LEU A 205 0.50 -3.85 13.13
CA LEU A 205 0.69 -2.45 12.79
C LEU A 205 2.07 -2.28 12.13
N ALA A 206 2.10 -1.79 10.90
CA ALA A 206 3.35 -1.50 10.18
C ALA A 206 3.64 0.00 10.27
N PHE A 207 4.83 0.39 10.73
CA PHE A 207 5.17 1.80 10.93
C PHE A 207 6.60 2.17 10.53
N SER A 208 6.84 3.47 10.34
CA SER A 208 8.19 4.02 10.13
C SER A 208 9.03 3.93 11.39
N GLY A 209 10.32 3.63 11.25
CA GLY A 209 11.19 3.48 12.41
C GLY A 209 11.40 4.79 13.18
N PRO A 210 11.14 4.83 14.50
CA PRO A 210 11.31 6.01 15.33
C PRO A 210 12.72 6.60 15.27
N HIS A 211 12.82 7.90 15.51
CA HIS A 211 14.07 8.62 15.69
C HIS A 211 14.47 8.67 17.17
N PRO A 212 15.74 8.92 17.50
CA PRO A 212 16.16 9.00 18.91
C PRO A 212 15.57 10.20 19.65
N LYS A 213 15.10 11.24 18.95
CA LYS A 213 14.42 12.40 19.56
C LYS A 213 13.32 12.90 18.63
N SER A 214 12.22 13.38 19.22
CA SER A 214 11.20 14.10 18.47
C SER A 214 11.73 15.49 18.15
N LYS A 215 11.76 15.86 16.87
CA LYS A 215 12.20 17.18 16.41
C LYS A 215 11.63 17.49 15.04
N ILE A 216 11.50 18.78 14.71
CA ILE A 216 11.21 19.19 13.33
C ILE A 216 12.54 19.37 12.61
N GLU A 217 12.73 18.65 11.51
CA GLU A 217 13.91 18.76 10.64
C GLU A 217 13.44 19.11 9.22
N ASN A 218 13.87 20.27 8.71
CA ASN A 218 13.45 20.81 7.40
C ASN A 218 11.93 20.88 7.21
N GLY A 219 11.19 21.21 8.28
CA GLY A 219 9.72 21.26 8.27
C GLY A 219 9.03 19.91 8.49
N TYR A 220 9.79 18.81 8.62
CA TYR A 220 9.26 17.47 8.84
C TYR A 220 9.41 17.03 10.30
N PRO A 221 8.33 16.63 10.98
CA PRO A 221 8.44 16.08 12.31
C PRO A 221 9.04 14.68 12.25
N LEU A 222 10.07 14.48 13.05
CA LEU A 222 10.63 13.18 13.37
C LEU A 222 10.01 12.74 14.69
N HIS A 223 9.60 11.49 14.78
CA HIS A 223 8.91 10.96 15.96
C HIS A 223 9.85 10.06 16.77
N ALA A 224 10.00 10.36 18.06
CA ALA A 224 10.57 9.43 19.03
C ALA A 224 9.57 8.33 19.42
N PRO A 225 10.03 7.23 20.06
CA PRO A 225 9.15 6.16 20.55
C PRO A 225 7.89 6.65 21.27
N GLU A 226 7.99 7.65 22.13
CA GLU A 226 6.90 8.16 22.98
C GLU A 226 5.74 8.73 22.18
N ALA A 227 5.99 9.22 20.96
CA ALA A 227 4.93 9.72 20.08
C ALA A 227 3.90 8.63 19.72
N TYR A 228 4.31 7.35 19.77
CA TYR A 228 3.48 6.21 19.43
C TYR A 228 2.72 5.63 20.63
N PHE A 229 3.14 5.91 21.87
CA PHE A 229 2.63 5.23 23.06
C PHE A 229 1.12 5.41 23.28
N PRO A 230 0.52 6.61 23.12
CA PRO A 230 -0.91 6.78 23.33
C PRO A 230 -1.73 5.89 22.40
N TYR A 231 -1.38 5.88 21.11
CA TYR A 231 -2.03 5.04 20.12
C TYR A 231 -1.80 3.55 20.41
N PHE A 232 -0.56 3.17 20.71
CA PHE A 232 -0.21 1.77 20.99
C PHE A 232 -1.00 1.21 22.17
N ARG A 233 -1.15 1.97 23.27
CA ARG A 233 -1.95 1.55 24.43
C ARG A 233 -3.43 1.46 24.11
N GLN A 234 -3.97 2.47 23.42
CA GLN A 234 -5.39 2.50 23.03
C GLN A 234 -5.76 1.29 22.16
N HIS A 235 -4.85 0.84 21.31
CA HIS A 235 -5.09 -0.26 20.38
C HIS A 235 -4.42 -1.59 20.77
N ASN A 236 -4.14 -1.78 22.06
CA ASN A 236 -3.62 -3.03 22.63
C ASN A 236 -2.35 -3.56 21.92
N VAL A 237 -1.46 -2.66 21.50
CA VAL A 237 -0.12 -3.02 21.05
C VAL A 237 0.70 -3.36 22.29
N THR A 238 1.27 -4.57 22.31
CA THR A 238 2.02 -5.11 23.46
C THR A 238 3.48 -5.39 23.12
N SER A 239 3.78 -5.65 21.85
CA SER A 239 5.14 -5.95 21.39
C SER A 239 5.56 -5.07 20.21
N VAL A 240 6.83 -4.66 20.21
CA VAL A 240 7.47 -3.89 19.13
C VAL A 240 8.62 -4.70 18.55
N VAL A 241 8.64 -4.86 17.22
CA VAL A 241 9.71 -5.56 16.51
C VAL A 241 10.48 -4.58 15.62
N ARG A 242 11.78 -4.45 15.88
CA ARG A 242 12.71 -3.62 15.11
C ARG A 242 13.54 -4.46 14.15
N LEU A 243 13.50 -4.10 12.87
CA LEU A 243 14.19 -4.82 11.78
C LEU A 243 15.41 -4.10 11.23
N ASN A 244 15.68 -2.86 11.67
CA ASN A 244 16.77 -2.01 11.19
C ASN A 244 17.84 -1.77 12.27
N LYS A 245 18.91 -1.05 11.88
CA LYS A 245 19.97 -0.63 12.80
C LYS A 245 19.36 0.11 14.00
N LYS A 246 19.95 -0.05 15.18
CA LYS A 246 19.51 0.60 16.42
C LYS A 246 19.73 2.10 16.33
N ILE A 247 18.68 2.85 15.98
CA ILE A 247 18.71 4.32 15.89
C ILE A 247 18.05 5.00 17.10
N TYR A 248 17.43 4.21 17.98
CA TYR A 248 16.87 4.65 19.26
C TYR A 248 17.12 3.54 20.30
N ASP A 249 17.05 3.87 21.59
CA ASP A 249 17.20 2.87 22.65
C ASP A 249 15.91 2.07 22.85
N ALA A 250 16.03 0.73 22.83
CA ALA A 250 14.90 -0.19 23.06
C ALA A 250 14.28 -0.01 24.45
N GLN A 251 15.08 0.42 25.44
CA GLN A 251 14.61 0.64 26.81
C GLN A 251 13.43 1.61 26.89
N ARG A 252 13.36 2.57 25.96
CA ARG A 252 12.25 3.53 25.90
C ARG A 252 10.89 2.86 25.70
N PHE A 253 10.83 1.74 24.98
CA PHE A 253 9.61 0.95 24.85
C PHE A 253 9.39 0.03 26.06
N THR A 254 10.44 -0.64 26.55
CA THR A 254 10.30 -1.58 27.68
C THR A 254 9.93 -0.89 28.98
N ASP A 255 10.51 0.28 29.26
CA ASP A 255 10.19 1.11 30.43
C ASP A 255 8.76 1.64 30.37
N ALA A 256 8.19 1.74 29.16
CA ALA A 256 6.82 2.16 28.93
C ALA A 256 5.81 1.00 28.92
N GLY A 257 6.27 -0.23 29.17
CA GLY A 257 5.44 -1.44 29.27
C GLY A 257 5.24 -2.22 27.96
N PHE A 258 6.07 -1.99 26.94
CA PHE A 258 6.01 -2.76 25.68
C PHE A 258 7.19 -3.71 25.57
N ASP A 259 6.94 -4.96 25.17
CA ASP A 259 8.02 -5.87 24.81
C ASP A 259 8.76 -5.35 23.58
N HIS A 260 10.07 -5.52 23.53
CA HIS A 260 10.88 -5.05 22.40
C HIS A 260 11.81 -6.14 21.88
N TYR A 261 11.79 -6.37 20.57
CA TYR A 261 12.57 -7.40 19.91
C TYR A 261 13.39 -6.83 18.74
N ASP A 262 14.69 -7.10 18.77
CA ASP A 262 15.60 -6.79 17.65
C ASP A 262 15.75 -8.01 16.73
N LEU A 263 15.25 -7.89 15.49
CA LEU A 263 15.40 -8.89 14.42
C LEU A 263 16.05 -8.25 13.19
N PHE A 264 17.28 -7.78 13.36
CA PHE A 264 18.00 -7.05 12.32
C PHE A 264 18.34 -7.91 11.10
N PHE A 265 18.07 -7.35 9.91
CA PHE A 265 18.68 -7.79 8.66
C PHE A 265 18.90 -6.60 7.72
N VAL A 266 19.76 -6.80 6.73
CA VAL A 266 20.28 -5.75 5.84
C VAL A 266 19.13 -5.10 5.05
N ASP A 267 19.24 -3.80 4.82
CA ASP A 267 18.23 -3.07 4.06
C ASP A 267 18.23 -3.50 2.59
N GLY A 268 17.05 -3.72 2.01
CA GLY A 268 16.89 -4.27 0.66
C GLY A 268 17.14 -5.79 0.52
N SER A 269 17.64 -6.46 1.56
CA SER A 269 17.83 -7.92 1.55
C SER A 269 16.56 -8.68 1.95
N THR A 270 16.62 -10.01 1.90
CA THR A 270 15.61 -10.93 2.41
C THR A 270 15.97 -11.42 3.83
N PRO A 271 14.98 -11.81 4.66
CA PRO A 271 15.26 -12.37 5.98
C PRO A 271 15.77 -13.82 5.87
N SER A 272 16.59 -14.25 6.83
CA SER A 272 16.98 -15.66 6.94
C SER A 272 15.88 -16.50 7.60
N ASP A 273 15.92 -17.82 7.43
CA ASP A 273 14.98 -18.75 8.08
C ASP A 273 14.94 -18.62 9.59
N ILE A 274 16.08 -18.27 10.21
CA ILE A 274 16.18 -18.05 11.66
C ILE A 274 15.37 -16.81 12.06
N ILE A 275 15.52 -15.71 11.32
CA ILE A 275 14.78 -14.47 11.55
C ILE A 275 13.29 -14.70 11.33
N THR A 276 12.92 -15.36 10.23
CA THR A 276 11.53 -15.65 9.89
C THR A 276 10.86 -16.51 10.96
N ARG A 277 11.49 -17.62 11.39
CA ARG A 277 10.97 -18.48 12.46
C ARG A 277 10.85 -17.74 13.79
N ARG A 278 11.85 -16.92 14.15
CA ARG A 278 11.81 -16.13 15.38
C ARG A 278 10.70 -15.07 15.35
N PHE A 279 10.52 -14.40 14.21
CA PHE A 279 9.43 -13.44 14.03
C PHE A 279 8.07 -14.11 14.21
N LEU A 280 7.84 -15.25 13.55
CA LEU A 280 6.60 -16.01 13.69
C LEU A 280 6.35 -16.42 15.14
N HIS A 281 7.36 -16.97 15.81
CA HIS A 281 7.24 -17.39 17.21
C HIS A 281 6.86 -16.23 18.14
N ILE A 282 7.49 -15.05 17.98
CA ILE A 282 7.14 -13.84 18.73
C ILE A 282 5.67 -13.51 18.47
N CYS A 283 5.26 -13.40 17.20
CA CYS A 283 3.90 -13.02 16.85
C CYS A 283 2.85 -14.01 17.33
N GLU A 284 3.14 -15.31 17.31
CA GLU A 284 2.27 -16.39 17.80
C GLU A 284 2.15 -16.38 19.32
N SER A 285 3.17 -15.90 20.03
CA SER A 285 3.21 -15.86 21.49
C SER A 285 2.70 -14.54 22.08
N THR A 286 2.56 -13.50 21.27
CA THR A 286 2.03 -12.20 21.71
C THR A 286 0.50 -12.22 21.74
N ASP A 287 -0.08 -11.96 22.92
CA ASP A 287 -1.54 -11.86 23.12
C ASP A 287 -2.17 -10.62 22.47
N GLY A 288 -1.45 -9.49 22.44
CA GLY A 288 -1.90 -8.26 21.81
C GLY A 288 -1.43 -8.06 20.35
N ALA A 289 -1.50 -6.81 19.90
CA ALA A 289 -0.99 -6.41 18.61
C ALA A 289 0.54 -6.26 18.63
N VAL A 290 1.16 -6.57 17.50
CA VAL A 290 2.60 -6.43 17.25
C VAL A 290 2.82 -5.26 16.30
N ALA A 291 3.55 -4.24 16.76
CA ALA A 291 4.00 -3.14 15.93
C ALA A 291 5.37 -3.45 15.33
N VAL A 292 5.46 -3.50 14.01
CA VAL A 292 6.67 -3.90 13.28
C VAL A 292 7.20 -2.72 12.48
N HIS A 293 8.49 -2.42 12.62
CA HIS A 293 9.13 -1.38 11.82
C HIS A 293 10.50 -1.76 11.29
N CYS A 294 10.86 -1.13 10.19
CA CYS A 294 12.23 -1.08 9.71
C CYS A 294 12.67 0.39 9.61
N LYS A 295 13.22 0.81 8.47
CA LYS A 295 13.47 2.23 8.20
C LYS A 295 12.20 2.93 7.74
N ALA A 296 11.72 2.67 6.52
CA ALA A 296 10.46 3.26 6.03
C ALA A 296 9.20 2.49 6.46
N GLY A 297 9.36 1.31 7.07
CA GLY A 297 8.24 0.43 7.42
C GLY A 297 7.56 -0.20 6.21
N LEU A 298 8.30 -0.46 5.12
CA LEU A 298 7.76 -0.93 3.82
C LEU A 298 8.30 -2.31 3.42
N GLY A 299 9.57 -2.39 3.02
CA GLY A 299 10.18 -3.64 2.51
C GLY A 299 10.24 -4.75 3.56
N ARG A 300 11.28 -4.72 4.41
CA ARG A 300 11.52 -5.71 5.48
C ARG A 300 10.29 -5.97 6.37
N THR A 301 9.58 -4.91 6.70
CA THR A 301 8.35 -4.95 7.52
C THR A 301 7.25 -5.72 6.81
N GLY A 302 6.95 -5.36 5.56
CA GLY A 302 5.95 -6.06 4.75
C GLY A 302 6.32 -7.51 4.50
N THR A 303 7.60 -7.83 4.29
CA THR A 303 8.07 -9.20 4.07
C THR A 303 7.76 -10.12 5.26
N LEU A 304 8.14 -9.72 6.48
CA LEU A 304 7.91 -10.56 7.66
C LEU A 304 6.42 -10.66 8.04
N ILE A 305 5.66 -9.57 7.96
CA ILE A 305 4.19 -9.62 8.12
C ILE A 305 3.58 -10.53 7.05
N GLY A 306 4.10 -10.48 5.82
CA GLY A 306 3.69 -11.34 4.72
C GLY A 306 3.90 -12.82 5.02
N CYS A 307 5.05 -13.20 5.59
CA CYS A 307 5.28 -14.57 6.02
C CYS A 307 4.21 -15.07 7.01
N TYR A 308 3.78 -14.22 7.94
CA TYR A 308 2.68 -14.56 8.86
C TYR A 308 1.36 -14.71 8.11
N LEU A 309 1.02 -13.78 7.21
CA LEU A 309 -0.21 -13.84 6.42
C LEU A 309 -0.34 -15.15 5.63
N MET A 310 0.75 -15.54 4.97
CA MET A 310 0.81 -16.78 4.19
C MET A 310 0.70 -18.02 5.08
N LYS A 311 1.32 -18.00 6.28
CA LYS A 311 1.31 -19.14 7.21
C LYS A 311 -0.08 -19.38 7.80
N HIS A 312 -0.67 -18.32 8.34
CA HIS A 312 -1.86 -18.42 9.19
C HIS A 312 -3.17 -18.21 8.42
N TYR A 313 -3.13 -17.46 7.33
CA TYR A 313 -4.33 -17.11 6.55
C TYR A 313 -4.28 -17.61 5.10
N ARG A 314 -3.26 -18.40 4.75
CA ARG A 314 -3.15 -19.08 3.44
C ARG A 314 -3.28 -18.14 2.25
N PHE A 315 -2.77 -16.91 2.39
CA PHE A 315 -2.55 -16.04 1.23
C PHE A 315 -1.43 -16.62 0.36
N THR A 316 -1.54 -16.49 -0.95
CA THR A 316 -0.40 -16.64 -1.87
C THR A 316 0.54 -15.44 -1.70
N ALA A 317 1.76 -15.50 -2.25
CA ALA A 317 2.67 -14.37 -2.19
C ALA A 317 2.07 -13.13 -2.89
N ALA A 318 1.51 -13.32 -4.10
CA ALA A 318 0.90 -12.23 -4.87
C ALA A 318 -0.28 -11.58 -4.12
N GLU A 319 -1.20 -12.38 -3.58
CA GLU A 319 -2.33 -11.88 -2.76
C GLU A 319 -1.83 -11.14 -1.51
N THR A 320 -0.78 -11.66 -0.86
CA THR A 320 -0.15 -11.05 0.32
C THR A 320 0.42 -9.68 -0.03
N ILE A 321 1.24 -9.61 -1.08
CA ILE A 321 1.84 -8.35 -1.54
C ILE A 321 0.75 -7.34 -1.90
N ALA A 322 -0.29 -7.79 -2.60
CA ALA A 322 -1.41 -6.93 -2.97
C ALA A 322 -2.14 -6.37 -1.74
N TRP A 323 -2.50 -7.23 -0.79
CA TRP A 323 -3.18 -6.80 0.43
C TRP A 323 -2.35 -5.80 1.23
N ILE A 324 -1.08 -6.12 1.49
CA ILE A 324 -0.19 -5.22 2.24
C ILE A 324 -0.03 -3.88 1.50
N ARG A 325 0.03 -3.86 0.16
CA ARG A 325 0.11 -2.61 -0.63
C ARG A 325 -1.18 -1.80 -0.61
N VAL A 326 -2.36 -2.45 -0.56
CA VAL A 326 -3.65 -1.77 -0.37
C VAL A 326 -3.72 -1.13 1.02
N CYS A 327 -3.22 -1.79 2.07
CA CYS A 327 -3.15 -1.22 3.42
C CYS A 327 -2.05 -0.15 3.57
N ARG A 328 -0.91 -0.36 2.92
CA ARG A 328 0.31 0.46 3.06
C ARG A 328 1.13 0.43 1.75
N PRO A 329 0.90 1.40 0.86
CA PRO A 329 1.56 1.48 -0.45
C PRO A 329 3.08 1.37 -0.39
N GLY A 330 3.67 0.74 -1.42
CA GLY A 330 5.11 0.55 -1.56
C GLY A 330 5.72 -0.57 -0.71
N SER A 331 4.91 -1.35 0.01
CA SER A 331 5.39 -2.48 0.82
C SER A 331 5.86 -3.68 -0.02
N VAL A 332 6.81 -4.45 0.54
CA VAL A 332 7.52 -5.58 -0.09
C VAL A 332 8.25 -5.17 -1.38
N ILE A 333 9.59 -5.10 -1.31
CA ILE A 333 10.37 -4.36 -2.31
C ILE A 333 11.48 -5.22 -2.92
N GLY A 334 11.62 -5.17 -4.24
CA GLY A 334 12.69 -5.79 -5.00
C GLY A 334 12.74 -7.30 -4.79
N PRO A 335 13.91 -7.88 -4.42
CA PRO A 335 14.09 -9.32 -4.19
C PRO A 335 13.14 -9.92 -3.15
N GLN A 336 12.60 -9.12 -2.23
CA GLN A 336 11.68 -9.58 -1.20
C GLN A 336 10.37 -10.13 -1.75
N GLN A 337 9.98 -9.74 -2.97
CA GLN A 337 8.77 -10.26 -3.61
C GLN A 337 8.96 -11.73 -4.00
N HIS A 338 10.09 -12.05 -4.65
CA HIS A 338 10.46 -13.41 -5.02
C HIS A 338 10.69 -14.32 -3.81
N PHE A 339 11.27 -13.77 -2.74
CA PHE A 339 11.40 -14.50 -1.47
C PHE A 339 10.05 -14.99 -0.93
N LEU A 340 8.97 -14.19 -1.05
CA LEU A 340 7.66 -14.64 -0.58
C LEU A 340 7.12 -15.80 -1.44
N ASP A 341 7.37 -15.81 -2.74
CA ASP A 341 7.01 -16.96 -3.60
C ASP A 341 7.76 -18.23 -3.16
N GLU A 342 9.08 -18.12 -2.93
CA GLU A 342 9.91 -19.25 -2.47
C GLU A 342 9.47 -19.74 -1.08
N TYR A 343 9.07 -18.82 -0.20
CA TYR A 343 8.62 -19.14 1.15
C TYR A 343 7.36 -20.01 1.19
N VAL A 344 6.47 -19.92 0.19
CA VAL A 344 5.31 -20.83 0.07
C VAL A 344 5.76 -22.29 0.09
N PHE A 345 6.84 -22.62 -0.63
CA PHE A 345 7.36 -23.98 -0.75
C PHE A 345 7.98 -24.47 0.56
N LEU A 346 8.66 -23.58 1.30
CA LEU A 346 9.26 -23.92 2.60
C LEU A 346 8.20 -24.29 3.64
N MET A 347 7.00 -23.71 3.58
CA MET A 347 5.90 -24.02 4.50
C MET A 347 5.12 -25.30 4.18
N ALA A 348 5.28 -25.85 2.98
CA ALA A 348 4.59 -27.08 2.56
C ALA A 348 5.24 -28.38 3.07
N GLY A 349 6.36 -28.27 3.82
CA GLY A 349 7.17 -29.42 4.24
C GLY A 349 8.01 -30.02 3.11
N PRO A 350 9.00 -30.89 3.40
CA PRO A 350 9.85 -31.46 2.38
C PRO A 350 9.03 -32.43 1.51
N ARG A 351 8.61 -32.00 0.32
CA ARG A 351 8.49 -32.93 -0.80
C ARG A 351 9.91 -33.26 -1.24
N SER A 352 10.27 -34.53 -1.19
CA SER A 352 11.57 -35.08 -1.58
C SER A 352 12.03 -34.52 -2.92
N PHE A 353 12.81 -33.44 -2.88
CA PHE A 353 13.59 -32.98 -4.01
C PHE A 353 14.97 -33.61 -3.88
N SER A 354 15.26 -34.47 -4.85
CA SER A 354 16.58 -35.03 -5.09
C SER A 354 17.61 -33.91 -5.05
N SER A 355 18.61 -34.08 -4.19
CA SER A 355 19.83 -33.31 -4.17
C SER A 355 20.44 -33.29 -5.57
N ASN A 356 20.28 -32.19 -6.28
CA ASN A 356 21.21 -31.78 -7.32
C ASN A 356 21.21 -30.26 -7.43
N SER A 357 22.37 -29.69 -7.06
CA SER A 357 22.87 -28.34 -7.38
C SER A 357 22.02 -27.14 -6.97
N CYS A 358 22.16 -26.71 -5.70
CA CYS A 358 22.08 -25.28 -5.38
C CYS A 358 23.49 -24.70 -5.42
N SER A 359 24.02 -24.53 -6.63
CA SER A 359 25.16 -23.65 -6.90
C SER A 359 24.60 -22.34 -7.42
N TYR A 360 23.97 -21.54 -6.55
CA TYR A 360 23.83 -20.13 -6.83
C TYR A 360 25.12 -19.43 -6.42
N THR A 361 25.87 -19.10 -7.46
CA THR A 361 27.07 -18.27 -7.45
C THR A 361 26.82 -16.95 -6.73
N GLN A 362 27.90 -16.42 -6.14
CA GLN A 362 28.04 -15.13 -5.46
C GLN A 362 27.64 -13.88 -6.29
N ASN A 363 26.84 -14.00 -7.36
CA ASN A 363 26.55 -12.92 -8.29
C ASN A 363 25.26 -12.12 -8.00
N THR A 364 24.44 -12.50 -7.01
CA THR A 364 23.28 -11.69 -6.59
C THR A 364 23.66 -10.47 -5.74
N ALA A 365 24.92 -10.40 -5.27
CA ALA A 365 25.44 -9.22 -4.57
C ALA A 365 25.63 -8.00 -5.50
N MET A 366 25.64 -8.20 -6.83
CA MET A 366 25.99 -7.15 -7.80
C MET A 366 24.79 -6.38 -8.37
N PHE A 367 23.56 -6.66 -7.92
CA PHE A 367 22.36 -5.88 -8.29
C PHE A 367 21.85 -4.95 -7.18
N CYS A 368 22.53 -4.89 -6.02
CA CYS A 368 22.12 -4.07 -4.87
C CYS A 368 22.71 -2.65 -4.83
N PHE A 369 23.54 -2.24 -5.79
CA PHE A 369 24.24 -0.96 -5.74
C PHE A 369 23.87 -0.08 -6.94
N ASN A 370 22.77 0.65 -6.83
CA ASN A 370 22.62 1.92 -7.54
C ASN A 370 22.78 3.03 -6.49
N ASP A 371 24.03 3.22 -6.09
CA ASP A 371 24.46 4.17 -5.08
C ASP A 371 24.66 5.53 -5.74
N TYR A 372 23.84 6.49 -5.33
CA TYR A 372 24.18 7.90 -5.51
C TYR A 372 25.00 8.29 -4.28
N ILE A 373 26.24 8.73 -4.50
CA ILE A 373 27.08 9.27 -3.43
C ILE A 373 26.46 10.60 -2.99
N GLY A 374 25.96 10.66 -1.76
CA GLY A 374 25.59 11.92 -1.12
C GLY A 374 26.83 12.64 -0.59
N GLU A 375 26.76 13.97 -0.47
CA GLU A 375 27.90 14.84 -0.10
C GLU A 375 28.59 14.54 1.25
N ASN A 376 28.12 13.55 2.02
CA ASN A 376 28.69 13.17 3.32
C ASN A 376 29.37 11.79 3.34
N GLY A 377 29.64 11.16 2.20
CA GLY A 377 30.40 9.91 2.13
C GLY A 377 29.71 8.64 2.68
N LEU A 378 28.46 8.73 3.17
CA LEU A 378 27.62 7.58 3.45
C LEU A 378 26.74 7.25 2.24
N CYS A 379 26.85 6.01 1.74
CA CYS A 379 25.91 5.47 0.77
C CYS A 379 24.46 5.50 1.32
N MET A 380 23.52 6.04 0.54
CA MET A 380 22.10 6.06 0.90
C MET A 380 21.45 4.70 0.64
N THR A 381 20.95 4.07 1.71
CA THR A 381 20.22 2.80 1.62
C THR A 381 18.86 2.98 0.91
N GLN A 382 18.25 1.88 0.45
CA GLN A 382 16.91 1.93 -0.15
C GLN A 382 15.87 2.53 0.81
N GLY A 383 15.93 2.16 2.08
CA GLY A 383 15.10 2.68 3.16
C GLY A 383 15.37 4.14 3.48
N ASP A 384 16.60 4.64 3.29
CA ASP A 384 16.91 6.08 3.37
C ASP A 384 16.16 6.85 2.28
N LYS A 385 16.28 6.40 1.03
CA LYS A 385 15.63 7.04 -0.12
C LYS A 385 14.11 7.07 0.05
N LEU A 386 13.50 5.94 0.45
CA LEU A 386 12.06 5.84 0.68
C LEU A 386 11.59 6.75 1.83
N ARG A 387 12.31 6.77 2.96
CA ARG A 387 11.98 7.64 4.08
C ARG A 387 12.08 9.12 3.69
N ALA A 388 13.09 9.51 2.92
CA ALA A 388 13.24 10.86 2.41
C ALA A 388 12.10 11.25 1.45
N LEU A 389 11.65 10.33 0.59
CA LEU A 389 10.51 10.57 -0.32
C LEU A 389 9.20 10.74 0.45
N LYS A 390 8.99 10.02 1.56
CA LYS A 390 7.85 10.24 2.45
C LYS A 390 7.89 11.64 3.05
N GLY A 391 9.05 12.01 3.59
CA GLY A 391 9.32 13.36 4.10
C GLY A 391 9.50 14.42 3.02
N ARG A 392 8.96 14.25 1.80
CA ARG A 392 8.83 15.31 0.79
C ARG A 392 7.39 15.53 0.36
N ARG A 393 6.47 14.68 0.83
CA ARG A 393 5.05 14.79 0.51
C ARG A 393 4.50 16.02 1.21
N GLN A 394 3.83 16.88 0.45
CA GLN A 394 3.27 18.12 0.98
C GLN A 394 2.23 17.79 2.05
N PRO A 395 2.26 18.46 3.23
CA PRO A 395 1.21 18.31 4.22
C PRO A 395 -0.11 18.76 3.58
N ARG A 396 -1.04 17.83 3.38
CA ARG A 396 -2.36 18.15 2.82
C ARG A 396 -3.12 18.99 3.83
N SER A 397 -3.46 20.22 3.45
CA SER A 397 -4.44 21.04 4.17
C SER A 397 -5.74 20.23 4.30
N ALA A 398 -6.37 20.24 5.47
CA ALA A 398 -7.55 19.42 5.80
C ALA A 398 -8.82 19.73 4.97
N THR A 399 -8.69 20.44 3.84
CA THR A 399 -9.78 20.98 3.03
C THR A 399 -10.02 20.26 1.69
N THR A 400 -9.35 19.14 1.40
CA THR A 400 -9.87 18.22 0.37
C THR A 400 -11.06 17.42 0.92
N GLY A 401 -12.22 18.07 0.91
CA GLY A 401 -13.51 17.38 0.78
C GLY A 401 -14.03 16.65 2.02
N ALA A 402 -14.08 17.32 3.17
CA ALA A 402 -15.09 17.00 4.19
C ALA A 402 -16.50 17.28 3.62
N LEU A 403 -16.98 16.41 2.74
CA LEU A 403 -18.42 16.25 2.55
C LEU A 403 -18.93 15.64 3.85
N ARG A 404 -19.31 16.51 4.80
CA ARG A 404 -20.10 16.16 5.97
C ARG A 404 -21.34 15.40 5.47
N MET A 405 -21.28 14.07 5.47
CA MET A 405 -22.40 13.21 5.18
C MET A 405 -23.34 13.28 6.38
N ASN A 406 -24.17 14.33 6.42
CA ASN A 406 -25.27 14.38 7.38
C ASN A 406 -26.24 13.24 7.04
N LEU A 407 -26.25 12.18 7.85
CA LEU A 407 -27.42 11.31 7.98
C LEU A 407 -28.51 12.11 8.69
N GLY A 408 -29.31 12.85 7.90
CA GLY A 408 -30.55 13.45 8.39
C GLY A 408 -31.65 12.40 8.40
N VAL A 409 -31.81 11.68 9.52
CA VAL A 409 -33.10 11.09 9.89
C VAL A 409 -33.88 12.20 10.58
N GLY A 410 -34.95 12.65 9.93
CA GLY A 410 -35.85 13.65 10.49
C GLY A 410 -36.74 13.02 11.55
N THR A 411 -36.59 13.49 12.79
CA THR A 411 -37.65 13.42 13.80
C THR A 411 -37.68 14.76 14.56
N GLN A 412 -38.85 15.40 14.52
CA GLN A 412 -39.18 16.63 15.23
C GLN A 412 -39.29 16.41 16.75
N GLY A 413 -39.08 17.48 17.52
CA GLY A 413 -39.45 17.59 18.95
C GLY A 413 -38.32 18.18 19.82
N THR A 414 -38.18 19.52 19.91
CA THR A 414 -38.67 20.44 20.97
C THR A 414 -37.74 20.67 22.18
N ILE A 415 -37.19 21.90 22.26
CA ILE A 415 -37.10 22.86 23.42
C ILE A 415 -36.38 22.34 24.71
N SER A 416 -35.33 22.91 25.34
CA SER A 416 -34.93 24.30 25.66
C SER A 416 -33.46 24.37 26.18
N PRO A 417 -32.84 25.57 26.35
CA PRO A 417 -31.40 25.75 26.61
C PRO A 417 -31.05 26.16 28.06
N LEU A 418 -29.85 25.83 28.54
CA LEU A 418 -29.24 26.41 29.74
C LEU A 418 -27.92 27.12 29.41
N LYS A 419 -27.91 28.43 29.70
CA LYS A 419 -26.76 29.34 29.66
C LYS A 419 -25.88 29.15 30.90
N SER A 420 -24.60 29.46 30.77
CA SER A 420 -23.84 30.06 31.88
C SER A 420 -23.09 31.30 31.39
N SER A 421 -23.29 32.37 32.14
CA SER A 421 -22.86 33.76 31.92
C SER A 421 -21.59 34.08 32.70
N LYS A 422 -20.72 34.93 32.16
CA LYS A 422 -19.90 35.88 32.93
C LYS A 422 -19.38 37.03 32.06
N VAL A 423 -19.86 38.23 32.33
CA VAL A 423 -19.25 39.58 32.11
C VAL A 423 -19.70 40.42 33.33
N PRO A 424 -19.05 41.55 33.75
CA PRO A 424 -18.85 42.77 32.93
C PRO A 424 -17.47 43.44 33.16
N SER A 425 -17.03 44.44 32.36
CA SER A 425 -17.25 45.86 32.67
C SER A 425 -16.84 46.84 31.53
N SER A 426 -17.75 47.78 31.21
CA SER A 426 -17.60 49.23 30.87
C SER A 426 -16.58 49.70 29.79
N SER A 427 -16.82 50.70 28.92
CA SER A 427 -17.76 51.85 28.92
C SER A 427 -17.71 52.64 27.58
N ALA A 428 -18.84 53.35 27.29
CA ALA A 428 -19.00 54.62 26.54
C ALA A 428 -18.82 54.60 24.99
N SER A 429 -19.88 54.69 24.15
CA SER A 429 -20.76 55.83 23.77
C SER A 429 -20.09 56.86 22.83
N ALA A 430 -20.69 57.45 21.78
CA ALA A 430 -21.99 57.34 21.11
C ALA A 430 -21.98 58.21 19.83
N SER A 431 -23.07 58.10 19.06
CA SER A 431 -23.64 59.08 18.10
C SER A 431 -23.02 59.12 16.68
N ALA A 432 -23.70 59.02 15.52
CA ALA A 432 -25.08 59.10 15.02
C ALA A 432 -25.21 60.19 13.93
N LYS A 433 -25.57 59.78 12.70
CA LYS A 433 -26.49 60.39 11.69
C LYS A 433 -25.97 60.07 10.28
N ARG A 434 -26.66 59.32 9.40
CA ARG A 434 -28.03 59.36 8.82
C ARG A 434 -28.07 60.21 7.51
N ILE A 435 -28.75 59.63 6.49
CA ILE A 435 -29.25 60.20 5.21
C ILE A 435 -28.19 60.25 4.08
N GLY A 436 -28.43 59.82 2.83
CA GLY A 436 -29.61 59.30 2.16
C GLY A 436 -29.31 58.98 0.68
N SER A 437 -30.23 58.23 0.09
CA SER A 437 -30.47 57.85 -1.32
C SER A 437 -30.02 58.82 -2.42
N SER A 438 -29.51 58.32 -3.54
CA SER A 438 -30.32 57.96 -4.73
C SER A 438 -29.48 57.69 -5.99
N SER A 439 -30.11 56.97 -6.90
CA SER A 439 -29.73 56.41 -8.20
C SER A 439 -29.40 57.39 -9.34
N SER A 440 -28.66 56.88 -10.34
CA SER A 440 -28.68 57.14 -11.81
C SER A 440 -27.24 57.15 -12.34
N SER A 441 -26.86 56.83 -13.57
CA SER A 441 -27.39 56.16 -14.77
C SER A 441 -26.22 56.18 -15.78
N ALA A 442 -26.25 55.31 -16.80
CA ALA A 442 -25.61 55.49 -18.12
C ALA A 442 -24.05 55.51 -18.17
N SER A 443 -23.40 54.44 -18.63
CA SER A 443 -23.12 54.08 -20.04
C SER A 443 -21.89 54.79 -20.66
N ASN A 444 -21.08 53.96 -21.34
CA ASN A 444 -20.30 54.22 -22.55
C ASN A 444 -18.77 54.45 -22.50
N LEU A 445 -18.11 53.50 -23.19
CA LEU A 445 -17.06 53.65 -24.22
C LEU A 445 -15.56 53.68 -23.84
N LYS A 446 -14.92 52.58 -24.29
CA LYS A 446 -13.69 52.47 -25.11
C LYS A 446 -12.31 52.91 -24.56
N SER A 447 -11.40 51.91 -24.58
CA SER A 447 -9.99 51.89 -25.05
C SER A 447 -9.08 53.09 -24.75
N SER A 448 -7.83 52.97 -24.30
CA SER A 448 -6.76 52.09 -24.81
C SER A 448 -5.51 52.14 -23.92
N SER A 449 -4.86 50.98 -23.77
CA SER A 449 -3.42 50.66 -23.61
C SER A 449 -2.39 51.76 -23.27
N ILE A 450 -1.53 51.48 -22.26
CA ILE A 450 -0.06 51.62 -22.34
C ILE A 450 0.61 50.38 -21.70
N ASN A 451 1.66 49.91 -22.38
CA ASN A 451 2.50 48.74 -22.15
C ASN A 451 3.53 48.88 -21.01
N SER A 452 3.89 47.73 -20.40
CA SER A 452 5.28 47.19 -20.36
C SER A 452 5.22 45.75 -19.82
N ARG A 453 5.42 44.70 -20.66
CA ARG A 453 6.71 44.02 -20.99
C ARG A 453 7.43 43.53 -19.72
N LEU A 454 7.83 42.27 -19.54
CA LEU A 454 8.21 41.14 -20.41
C LEU A 454 7.61 39.82 -19.84
N ALA A 455 7.09 38.82 -20.58
CA ALA A 455 7.71 37.94 -21.61
C ALA A 455 8.91 37.15 -21.05
N SER A 456 9.11 35.83 -21.27
CA SER A 456 8.63 34.91 -22.30
C SER A 456 9.14 33.51 -21.89
N SER A 457 8.33 32.44 -21.95
CA SER A 457 8.03 31.60 -23.14
C SER A 457 9.02 30.43 -23.24
N LEU A 458 8.69 29.19 -23.64
CA LEU A 458 7.78 28.66 -24.67
C LEU A 458 7.26 27.27 -24.18
N GLY A 459 6.11 26.73 -24.58
CA GLY A 459 5.32 26.95 -25.80
C GLY A 459 5.39 25.72 -26.70
N ASN A 460 4.42 24.81 -26.53
CA ASN A 460 4.13 23.66 -27.39
C ASN A 460 3.58 24.09 -28.77
N LEU A 461 3.45 23.07 -29.64
CA LEU A 461 2.45 22.84 -30.72
C LEU A 461 3.01 22.94 -32.16
N TYR A 462 2.61 22.18 -33.20
CA TYR A 462 1.45 21.31 -33.48
C TYR A 462 1.77 20.33 -34.67
N ALA A 463 0.96 19.26 -34.78
CA ALA A 463 0.48 18.44 -35.94
C ALA A 463 0.67 18.93 -37.41
N ALA A 464 0.54 18.19 -38.53
CA ALA A 464 0.24 16.80 -38.95
C ALA A 464 0.34 16.65 -40.51
N ASN A 465 0.14 15.42 -41.03
CA ASN A 465 -0.07 14.93 -42.44
C ASN A 465 1.20 14.73 -43.32
N GLY A 466 1.39 13.68 -44.14
CA GLY A 466 0.65 12.47 -44.54
C GLY A 466 1.35 11.82 -45.78
N GLY A 467 1.12 10.51 -46.07
CA GLY A 467 1.12 9.90 -47.42
C GLY A 467 2.39 9.24 -48.04
N GLU A 468 2.35 7.90 -48.13
CA GLU A 468 2.72 6.94 -49.22
C GLU A 468 4.08 6.89 -50.01
N ASP A 469 4.66 5.68 -49.99
CA ASP A 469 5.22 4.81 -51.06
C ASP A 469 6.52 5.04 -51.86
N ASN A 470 7.37 3.98 -51.75
CA ASN A 470 8.25 3.32 -52.75
C ASN A 470 9.39 4.11 -53.46
N LYS A 471 10.64 3.69 -53.22
CA LYS A 471 11.52 3.07 -54.26
C LYS A 471 12.88 2.59 -53.74
N LYS A 472 13.39 1.60 -54.47
CA LYS A 472 14.53 0.69 -54.26
C LYS A 472 15.93 1.35 -54.30
N LEU A 473 16.87 0.65 -53.66
CA LEU A 473 18.35 0.68 -53.74
C LEU A 473 18.91 0.70 -55.19
N PRO A 474 20.19 1.09 -55.42
CA PRO A 474 21.32 0.13 -55.33
C PRO A 474 22.66 0.65 -54.72
N PHE A 475 23.46 -0.34 -54.27
CA PHE A 475 24.92 -0.44 -53.95
C PHE A 475 25.89 0.52 -54.68
N ALA A 476 27.15 0.83 -54.31
CA ALA A 476 28.15 0.71 -53.21
C ALA A 476 29.46 1.41 -53.74
N PRO A 477 30.70 1.23 -53.22
CA PRO A 477 31.34 1.53 -51.92
C PRO A 477 32.55 2.52 -52.01
N THR A 478 33.03 3.14 -50.91
CA THR A 478 34.47 3.56 -50.76
C THR A 478 34.89 3.94 -49.31
N SER A 479 35.92 3.22 -48.82
CA SER A 479 37.11 3.60 -48.00
C SER A 479 37.09 4.61 -46.81
N SER A 480 37.39 4.05 -45.62
CA SER A 480 38.48 4.38 -44.67
C SER A 480 38.42 5.58 -43.67
N PRO A 481 39.13 5.51 -42.51
CA PRO A 481 38.87 6.26 -41.26
C PRO A 481 39.99 7.26 -40.83
N PRO A 482 39.85 7.95 -39.67
CA PRO A 482 41.01 8.33 -38.85
C PRO A 482 40.79 7.99 -37.35
N SER A 483 41.68 7.33 -36.59
CA SER A 483 43.08 7.59 -36.18
C SER A 483 43.28 8.75 -35.19
N SER A 484 43.82 8.36 -34.02
CA SER A 484 44.22 9.17 -32.86
C SER A 484 45.63 9.77 -33.03
N PRO A 485 46.01 10.82 -32.28
CA PRO A 485 47.41 11.24 -32.19
C PRO A 485 48.10 10.82 -30.87
N PRO A 486 49.45 10.67 -30.87
CA PRO A 486 50.24 10.14 -29.75
C PRO A 486 51.18 11.19 -29.11
N SER A 487 51.83 10.83 -28.00
CA SER A 487 53.28 11.08 -27.79
C SER A 487 53.82 10.30 -26.58
N SER A 488 55.04 9.82 -26.77
CA SER A 488 55.80 8.83 -26.01
C SER A 488 57.15 9.40 -25.57
N ILE A 489 57.92 8.59 -24.80
CA ILE A 489 59.40 8.54 -24.57
C ILE A 489 59.76 8.81 -23.10
N ALA A 490 60.59 8.04 -22.38
CA ALA A 490 61.22 6.72 -22.59
C ALA A 490 61.89 6.21 -21.27
N ASN A 491 62.07 4.89 -21.21
CA ASN A 491 63.08 4.04 -20.55
C ASN A 491 63.93 4.53 -19.36
N ASN A 492 64.02 3.71 -18.30
CA ASN A 492 65.14 2.75 -18.16
C ASN A 492 64.88 1.67 -17.09
N ASN A 493 65.29 0.44 -17.42
CA ASN A 493 65.40 -0.73 -16.52
C ASN A 493 66.61 -0.58 -15.58
N GLN A 494 66.56 -1.17 -14.37
CA GLN A 494 67.61 -2.07 -13.82
C GLN A 494 67.25 -2.64 -12.42
N TYR A 495 67.36 -3.98 -12.32
CA TYR A 495 67.74 -4.86 -11.18
C TYR A 495 67.25 -4.59 -9.74
N ASN A 496 66.49 -5.53 -9.15
CA ASN A 496 67.02 -6.58 -8.25
C ASN A 496 65.94 -7.54 -7.66
N SER A 497 66.07 -8.82 -7.99
CA SER A 497 66.15 -9.99 -7.09
C SER A 497 65.16 -10.18 -5.93
N SER A 498 64.29 -11.20 -6.06
CA SER A 498 63.75 -12.03 -4.95
C SER A 498 64.88 -12.93 -4.36
N PRO A 499 64.74 -13.71 -3.26
CA PRO A 499 63.67 -14.70 -3.06
C PRO A 499 63.24 -15.01 -1.60
N ALA A 500 62.22 -15.85 -1.50
CA ALA A 500 61.81 -16.57 -0.31
C ALA A 500 62.73 -17.77 0.02
N GLY A 501 62.77 -18.15 1.30
CA GLY A 501 62.92 -19.54 1.75
C GLY A 501 64.10 -19.85 2.70
N ILE A 502 63.82 -20.56 3.80
CA ILE A 502 64.27 -21.95 4.11
C ILE A 502 64.29 -22.24 5.65
N PHE A 503 63.55 -23.30 6.04
CA PHE A 503 63.81 -24.46 6.96
C PHE A 503 64.95 -24.39 8.02
N SER A 504 65.05 -25.14 9.13
CA SER A 504 64.36 -26.31 9.74
C SER A 504 65.01 -26.64 11.12
N HIS A 505 64.42 -27.63 11.81
CA HIS A 505 64.94 -28.50 12.89
C HIS A 505 64.80 -28.04 14.35
N GLY A 506 64.38 -28.89 15.31
CA GLY A 506 64.17 -30.34 15.28
C GLY A 506 63.32 -30.84 16.47
N GLY A 507 62.88 -32.09 16.38
CA GLY A 507 62.12 -32.80 17.42
C GLY A 507 62.96 -33.85 18.17
N LEU A 508 62.38 -34.40 19.24
CA LEU A 508 62.58 -35.72 19.89
C LEU A 508 61.58 -35.76 21.08
N ALA A 509 60.52 -36.57 21.05
CA ALA A 509 60.42 -37.99 21.43
C ALA A 509 60.33 -38.25 22.96
N GLY A 510 59.23 -38.89 23.38
CA GLY A 510 59.06 -39.45 24.74
C GLY A 510 57.60 -39.73 25.11
N ALA A 511 57.16 -40.99 24.97
CA ALA A 511 55.94 -41.56 25.57
C ALA A 511 56.36 -42.62 26.62
N PRO A 512 55.46 -43.45 27.21
CA PRO A 512 54.35 -43.16 28.14
C PRO A 512 54.51 -43.95 29.48
N HIS A 513 53.68 -43.72 30.50
CA HIS A 513 53.52 -44.68 31.63
C HIS A 513 52.08 -44.75 32.16
N HIS A 514 51.77 -45.94 32.69
CA HIS A 514 50.50 -46.63 32.93
C HIS A 514 49.84 -46.39 34.31
N ALA A 515 48.57 -46.86 34.39
CA ALA A 515 47.86 -47.52 35.51
C ALA A 515 46.88 -46.67 36.35
N ALA A 516 45.84 -47.19 37.03
CA ALA A 516 44.76 -48.17 36.78
C ALA A 516 44.01 -48.37 38.13
N GLY A 517 42.65 -48.38 38.12
CA GLY A 517 41.76 -48.93 39.18
C GLY A 517 41.54 -48.08 40.44
N ARG A 518 40.45 -48.19 41.23
CA ARG A 518 39.30 -49.12 41.30
C ARG A 518 38.31 -48.62 42.40
N LEU A 519 37.01 -48.94 42.22
CA LEU A 519 35.98 -49.31 43.22
C LEU A 519 35.32 -48.26 44.16
N GLY A 520 33.97 -48.38 44.29
CA GLY A 520 33.04 -47.59 45.13
C GLY A 520 33.07 -47.95 46.63
N PRO A 521 31.99 -47.79 47.44
CA PRO A 521 30.55 -47.84 47.08
C PRO A 521 29.62 -46.78 47.76
N ARG A 522 28.33 -46.77 47.35
CA ARG A 522 27.12 -46.32 48.12
C ARG A 522 26.78 -47.37 49.23
N PRO A 523 25.76 -47.24 50.13
CA PRO A 523 24.55 -46.39 50.14
C PRO A 523 24.18 -45.81 51.54
N GLU A 524 23.03 -45.14 51.68
CA GLU A 524 21.95 -45.44 52.67
C GLU A 524 20.82 -44.38 52.59
N ASP A 525 19.60 -44.86 52.36
CA ASP A 525 18.29 -44.21 52.47
C ASP A 525 17.81 -44.26 53.94
N TYR A 526 17.09 -43.24 54.42
CA TYR A 526 15.95 -43.40 55.34
C TYR A 526 15.08 -42.13 55.34
N GLY A 527 13.77 -42.28 55.09
CA GLY A 527 12.76 -41.21 55.04
C GLY A 527 12.18 -40.82 56.41
N PRO A 528 10.85 -40.74 56.57
CA PRO A 528 9.99 -39.60 56.20
C PRO A 528 9.16 -39.08 57.40
N TYR A 529 8.54 -37.90 57.30
CA TYR A 529 7.37 -37.57 58.13
C TYR A 529 6.29 -36.79 57.36
N ARG A 530 5.05 -37.21 57.62
CA ARG A 530 3.76 -36.88 57.01
C ARG A 530 2.84 -36.24 58.07
N SER A 531 1.75 -35.63 57.61
CA SER A 531 0.50 -35.18 58.30
C SER A 531 0.44 -33.70 58.70
N GLN A 532 -0.67 -32.96 58.59
CA GLN A 532 -2.06 -33.23 58.15
C GLN A 532 -2.86 -31.91 58.02
N LYS A 533 -3.85 -31.92 57.10
CA LYS A 533 -5.25 -31.41 57.16
C LYS A 533 -5.63 -29.92 57.38
N GLY A 534 -6.58 -29.50 56.52
CA GLY A 534 -7.70 -28.55 56.74
C GLY A 534 -7.71 -27.40 55.73
N GLY A 535 -8.71 -27.09 54.88
CA GLY A 535 -10.11 -27.51 54.75
C GLY A 535 -11.04 -26.27 54.71
N TYR A 536 -11.93 -26.18 53.71
CA TYR A 536 -13.01 -25.19 53.40
C TYR A 536 -12.62 -23.98 52.49
N SER A 537 -12.95 -23.95 51.18
CA SER A 537 -14.25 -23.70 50.47
C SER A 537 -14.74 -22.25 50.58
N GLY A 538 -15.18 -21.50 49.56
CA GLY A 538 -15.46 -21.74 48.14
C GLY A 538 -16.62 -20.82 47.71
N LEU A 539 -16.54 -20.18 46.53
CA LEU A 539 -17.66 -19.62 45.72
C LEU A 539 -17.13 -19.45 44.26
N SER A 540 -17.33 -20.39 43.33
CA SER A 540 -18.42 -20.47 42.31
C SER A 540 -18.61 -19.18 41.48
N GLY A 541 -18.04 -19.01 40.28
CA GLY A 541 -18.43 -19.57 38.95
C GLY A 541 -18.85 -18.39 38.00
N PRO A 542 -19.03 -18.53 36.66
CA PRO A 542 -18.89 -19.71 35.81
C PRO A 542 -17.98 -19.53 34.57
N SER A 543 -17.52 -20.67 34.05
CA SER A 543 -16.88 -20.84 32.73
C SER A 543 -17.92 -20.91 31.61
N GLY A 544 -17.75 -20.13 30.55
CA GLY A 544 -18.54 -20.23 29.32
C GLY A 544 -17.74 -20.91 28.21
N ARG A 545 -18.02 -22.20 27.97
CA ARG A 545 -17.72 -22.88 26.69
C ARG A 545 -18.73 -22.39 25.66
N TYR A 546 -18.29 -21.91 24.49
CA TYR A 546 -19.15 -21.86 23.30
C TYR A 546 -18.66 -22.86 22.27
N LEU A 547 -19.50 -23.88 22.11
CA LEU A 547 -19.46 -24.91 21.10
C LEU A 547 -19.75 -24.32 19.72
N SER A 548 -19.03 -24.88 18.75
CA SER A 548 -19.35 -24.92 17.33
C SER A 548 -20.84 -25.21 17.08
N ARG A 549 -21.47 -24.36 16.27
CA ARG A 549 -22.76 -24.69 15.63
C ARG A 549 -22.62 -24.56 14.12
N SER A 550 -22.56 -25.73 13.49
CA SER A 550 -22.86 -25.98 12.09
C SER A 550 -24.31 -25.57 11.80
N ILE A 551 -24.55 -24.79 10.75
CA ILE A 551 -25.88 -24.52 10.21
C ILE A 551 -26.04 -25.39 8.94
N PRO A 552 -27.14 -26.13 8.78
CA PRO A 552 -27.30 -27.11 7.72
C PRO A 552 -27.59 -26.47 6.36
N VAL A 553 -26.98 -27.07 5.34
CA VAL A 553 -27.27 -26.87 3.91
C VAL A 553 -28.60 -27.56 3.59
N SER A 554 -29.63 -26.80 3.21
CA SER A 554 -30.82 -27.37 2.59
C SER A 554 -30.77 -27.16 1.07
N CYS A 555 -30.54 -28.26 0.35
CA CYS A 555 -30.79 -28.40 -1.08
C CYS A 555 -32.29 -28.18 -1.38
N ILE A 556 -32.59 -27.40 -2.41
CA ILE A 556 -33.82 -27.58 -3.20
C ILE A 556 -33.41 -27.60 -4.68
N LEU A 557 -33.44 -28.80 -5.25
CA LEU A 557 -33.41 -29.05 -6.68
C LEU A 557 -34.85 -29.26 -7.17
N ALA A 558 -35.15 -28.57 -8.26
CA ALA A 558 -36.09 -28.85 -9.35
C ALA A 558 -37.20 -29.91 -9.17
N SER A 559 -38.44 -29.50 -9.45
CA SER A 559 -39.24 -30.02 -10.58
C SER A 559 -40.66 -29.45 -10.52
N HIS A 560 -41.14 -28.88 -11.63
CA HIS A 560 -42.38 -29.31 -12.29
C HIS A 560 -42.61 -28.49 -13.57
N THR A 561 -42.64 -29.24 -14.66
CA THR A 561 -43.29 -28.93 -15.93
C THR A 561 -44.79 -28.74 -15.76
N ASN A 562 -45.33 -27.62 -16.25
CA ASN A 562 -46.41 -27.54 -17.24
C ASN A 562 -46.59 -26.11 -17.70
#